data_AF-A0ABD3XUC5-F1
#
_entry.id   AF-A0ABD3XUC5-F1
#
_cell.length_a   1.000
_cell.length_b   1.000
_cell.length_c   1.000
_cell.angle_alpha   90.00
_cell.angle_beta   90.00
_cell.angle_gamma   90.00
#
_symmetry.space_group_name_H-M   'P 1'
#
loop_
_entity.id
_entity.type
_entity.pdbx_description
1 polymer ?
#
loop_
_entity_poly.entity_id
_entity_poly.type
_entity_poly.pdbx_seq_one_letter_code
_entity_poly.pdbx_strand_id
1 'polypeptide(L)' 'TIGASAVCCAGFGNNTALDIFLDDVMCSGNESSIYNCSHNPWYSHNCGHHEDAGVRC' A
#
# COMPACT_ATOMS: atom_id res chain seq x y z
N THR A 1 10.16 6.09 -20.65
CA THR A 1 10.27 5.38 -19.36
C THR A 1 8.91 4.82 -19.05
N ILE A 2 8.74 3.50 -19.03
CA ILE A 2 7.52 2.88 -18.51
C ILE A 2 7.69 2.93 -16.99
N GLY A 3 6.86 3.71 -16.32
CA GLY A 3 6.95 3.93 -14.87
C GLY A 3 5.57 3.82 -14.27
N ALA A 4 5.48 3.33 -13.04
CA ALA A 4 4.22 3.27 -12.32
C ALA A 4 3.85 4.66 -11.77
N SER A 5 2.56 4.94 -11.71
CA SER A 5 2.01 6.09 -11.00
C SER A 5 1.32 5.63 -9.72
N ALA A 6 1.53 6.36 -8.63
CA ALA A 6 0.81 6.15 -7.38
C ALA A 6 -0.62 6.69 -7.49
N VAL A 7 -1.57 5.94 -6.93
CA VAL A 7 -2.97 6.32 -6.80
C VAL A 7 -3.30 6.22 -5.31
N CYS A 8 -3.58 7.34 -4.67
CA CYS A 8 -3.90 7.34 -3.24
C CYS A 8 -5.40 7.18 -2.98
N CYS A 9 -5.73 7.15 -1.68
CA CYS A 9 -7.00 7.64 -1.18
C CYS A 9 -8.21 6.82 -1.70
N ALA A 10 -8.06 5.50 -1.74
CA ALA A 10 -9.05 4.58 -2.30
C ALA A 10 -9.42 4.88 -3.76
N GLY A 11 -8.46 5.33 -4.59
CA GLY A 11 -8.73 5.71 -5.98
C GLY A 11 -9.21 4.57 -6.90
N PHE A 12 -9.12 3.32 -6.45
CA PHE A 12 -9.71 2.15 -7.11
C PHE A 12 -10.94 1.58 -6.37
N GLY A 13 -11.47 2.33 -5.41
CA GLY A 13 -12.44 1.86 -4.43
C GLY A 13 -11.75 1.28 -3.20
N ASN A 14 -12.56 1.04 -2.16
CA ASN A 14 -12.13 0.38 -0.95
C ASN A 14 -13.09 -0.72 -0.56
N ASN A 15 -12.62 -1.64 0.27
CA ASN A 15 -13.43 -2.75 0.75
C ASN A 15 -13.34 -2.86 2.26
N THR A 16 -14.31 -2.24 2.94
CA THR A 16 -14.38 -2.20 4.41
C THR A 16 -14.60 -3.54 5.08
N ALA A 17 -14.78 -4.62 4.30
CA ALA A 17 -14.87 -5.98 4.81
C ALA A 17 -13.51 -6.73 4.76
N LEU A 18 -12.46 -6.14 4.18
CA LEU A 18 -11.11 -6.71 4.17
C LEU A 18 -10.24 -6.03 5.21
N ASP A 19 -9.21 -6.72 5.70
CA ASP A 19 -8.23 -6.12 6.61
C ASP A 19 -7.22 -5.25 5.85
N ILE A 20 -6.68 -4.25 6.53
CA ILE A 20 -5.51 -3.50 6.07
C ILE A 20 -4.26 -4.19 6.63
N PHE A 21 -3.39 -4.67 5.74
CA PHE A 21 -2.26 -5.51 6.14
C PHE A 21 -1.00 -4.73 6.47
N LEU A 22 -0.77 -3.63 5.75
CA LEU A 22 0.48 -2.88 5.75
C LEU A 22 0.21 -1.38 5.92
N ASP A 23 1.14 -0.70 6.58
CA ASP A 23 1.14 0.73 6.81
C ASP A 23 2.59 1.24 6.81
N ASP A 24 2.79 2.50 6.44
CA ASP A 24 4.09 3.16 6.30
C ASP A 24 5.10 2.36 5.45
N VAL A 25 4.65 1.83 4.30
CA VAL A 25 5.50 1.04 3.40
C VAL A 25 6.56 1.92 2.73
N MET A 26 7.83 1.61 3.01
CA MET A 26 9.02 2.28 2.48
C MET A 26 9.94 1.26 1.81
N CYS A 27 9.94 1.26 0.49
CA CYS A 27 10.80 0.40 -0.34
C CYS A 27 12.07 1.13 -0.79
N SER A 28 13.18 0.41 -0.88
CA SER A 28 14.45 0.87 -1.47
C SER A 28 14.41 0.81 -3.01
N GLY A 29 13.49 0.02 -3.57
CA GLY A 29 13.26 -0.11 -5.02
C GLY A 29 13.89 -1.35 -5.66
N ASN A 30 14.43 -2.26 -4.86
CA ASN A 30 15.06 -3.51 -5.32
C ASN A 30 14.48 -4.77 -4.65
N GLU A 31 13.47 -4.60 -3.80
CA GLU A 31 12.74 -5.69 -3.17
C GLU A 31 11.96 -6.50 -4.21
N SER A 32 11.90 -7.82 -4.02
CA SER A 32 11.14 -8.73 -4.90
C SER A 32 9.63 -8.75 -4.63
N SER A 33 9.20 -8.20 -3.49
CA SER A 33 7.81 -8.16 -3.04
C SER A 33 7.62 -6.95 -2.12
N ILE A 34 6.42 -6.36 -2.14
CA ILE A 34 6.05 -5.27 -1.25
C ILE A 34 6.14 -5.65 0.25
N TYR A 35 6.01 -6.95 0.55
CA TYR A 35 6.15 -7.50 1.91
C TYR A 35 7.59 -7.52 2.43
N ASN A 36 8.57 -7.25 1.56
CA ASN A 36 9.99 -7.19 1.92
C ASN A 36 10.46 -5.75 2.15
N CYS A 37 9.60 -4.76 1.91
CA CYS A 37 9.92 -3.36 2.18
C CYS A 37 9.90 -3.09 3.70
N SER A 38 10.51 -1.99 4.14
CA SER A 38 10.30 -1.54 5.53
C SER A 38 8.85 -1.10 5.69
N HIS A 39 8.18 -1.56 6.74
CA HIS A 39 6.79 -1.20 7.05
C HIS A 39 6.50 -1.43 8.54
N ASN A 40 5.40 -0.90 9.05
CA ASN A 40 4.92 -1.20 10.40
C ASN A 40 4.59 -2.70 10.55
N PRO A 41 4.58 -3.28 11.77
CA PRO A 41 4.19 -4.68 11.94
C PRO A 41 2.85 -5.01 11.27
N TRP A 42 2.70 -6.24 10.79
CA TRP A 42 1.47 -6.70 10.14
C TRP A 42 0.22 -6.40 10.98
N TYR A 43 -0.83 -5.91 10.32
CA TYR A 43 -2.09 -5.52 10.94
C TYR A 43 -1.98 -4.39 11.99
N SER A 44 -0.80 -3.78 12.16
CA SER A 44 -0.60 -2.61 13.02
C SER A 44 -0.61 -1.36 12.16
N HIS A 45 -1.79 -0.79 12.00
CA HIS A 45 -2.00 0.43 11.22
C HIS A 45 -2.96 1.37 11.96
N ASN A 46 -2.88 2.66 11.65
CA ASN A 46 -3.91 3.63 12.02
C ASN A 46 -4.76 4.05 10.81
N CYS A 47 -4.51 3.47 9.63
CA CYS A 47 -5.24 3.76 8.41
C CYS A 47 -6.70 3.33 8.48
N GLY A 48 -7.57 4.10 7.85
CA GLY A 48 -8.87 3.65 7.36
C GLY A 48 -8.82 3.31 5.86
N HIS A 49 -9.80 2.56 5.39
CA HIS A 49 -9.95 2.17 3.98
C HIS A 49 -10.06 3.32 2.97
N HIS A 50 -10.34 4.54 3.44
CA HIS A 50 -10.29 5.73 2.58
C HIS A 50 -8.84 6.16 2.26
N GLU A 51 -7.84 5.53 2.89
CA GLU A 51 -6.40 5.77 2.70
C GLU A 51 -5.73 4.68 1.86
N ASP A 52 -6.47 3.64 1.45
CA ASP A 52 -5.94 2.51 0.67
C ASP A 52 -5.10 3.00 -0.53
N ALA A 53 -3.86 2.51 -0.60
CA ALA A 53 -2.90 2.85 -1.64
C ALA A 53 -3.04 1.91 -2.86
N GLY A 54 -2.94 2.49 -4.05
CA GLY A 54 -2.99 1.77 -5.32
C GLY A 54 -1.88 2.22 -6.28
N VAL A 55 -1.66 1.42 -7.32
CA VAL A 55 -0.67 1.72 -8.38
C VAL A 55 -1.28 1.48 -9.75
N ARG A 56 -0.88 2.30 -10.73
CA ARG A 56 -1.11 2.05 -12.15
C ARG A 56 0.22 1.90 -12.87
N CYS A 57 0.46 0.73 -13.44
CA CYS A 57 1.65 0.42 -14.22
C CYS A 57 1.58 0.94 -15.66
#